data_AF-A0A2K5PB30-F1
#
_entry.id   AF-A0A2K5PB30-F1
#
_cell.length_a   1.000
_cell.length_b   1.000
_cell.length_c   1.000
_cell.angle_alpha   90.00
_cell.angle_beta   90.00
_cell.angle_gamma   90.00
#
_symmetry.space_group_name_H-M   'P 1'
#
loop_
_entity.id
_entity.type
_entity.pdbx_description
1 polymer ?
#
loop_
_entity_poly.entity_id
_entity_poly.type
_entity_poly.pdbx_seq_one_letter_code
_entity_poly.pdbx_strand_id
1 'polypeptide(L)'
;MASKRALVILAKGAEEMETVIPVDEPYDVVVLPGGNLGAQNLSESAAVKEQENQKALIAAICAGPTALLAHEVVTTHQLAKDRMVNGGHDTYSENCVEKDGLILVSRGPGTSFEFVLAIVEALSGKEVAAQVKAPLILKD
;
A
#
# COMPACT_ATOMS: atom_id res chain seq x y z
N MET A 1 -18.92 15.96 5.78
CA MET A 1 -18.18 15.16 4.79
C MET A 1 -18.42 13.69 5.10
N ALA A 2 -18.55 12.82 4.10
CA ALA A 2 -18.66 11.38 4.34
C ALA A 2 -17.37 10.85 4.99
N SER A 3 -17.50 9.87 5.89
CA SER A 3 -16.33 9.25 6.56
C SER A 3 -15.52 8.48 5.52
N LYS A 4 -14.19 8.66 5.55
CA LYS A 4 -13.26 7.87 4.73
C LYS A 4 -13.09 6.48 5.31
N ARG A 5 -12.93 5.47 4.44
CA ARG A 5 -12.84 4.06 4.81
C ARG A 5 -11.58 3.45 4.22
N ALA A 6 -10.81 2.73 5.05
CA ALA A 6 -9.62 2.00 4.64
C ALA A 6 -9.79 0.53 4.98
N LEU A 7 -9.42 -0.36 4.05
CA LEU A 7 -9.26 -1.78 4.31
C LEU A 7 -7.77 -2.10 4.35
N VAL A 8 -7.32 -2.73 5.42
CA VAL A 8 -5.96 -3.26 5.52
C VAL A 8 -6.05 -4.77 5.36
N ILE A 9 -5.50 -5.30 4.27
CA ILE A 9 -5.51 -6.75 4.04
C ILE A 9 -4.24 -7.33 4.64
N LEU A 10 -4.39 -8.08 5.73
CA LEU A 10 -3.28 -8.82 6.32
C LEU A 10 -3.24 -10.24 5.80
N ALA A 11 -2.03 -10.75 5.59
CA ALA A 11 -1.82 -12.15 5.32
C ALA A 11 -1.98 -13.00 6.59
N LYS A 12 -2.47 -14.22 6.40
CA LYS A 12 -2.45 -15.26 7.45
C LYS A 12 -1.02 -15.45 7.97
N GLY A 13 -0.84 -15.39 9.29
CA GLY A 13 0.46 -15.53 9.95
C GLY A 13 1.27 -14.23 10.11
N ALA A 14 0.74 -13.08 9.69
CA ALA A 14 1.20 -11.81 10.24
C ALA A 14 0.69 -11.74 11.69
N GLU A 15 1.57 -11.96 12.68
CA GLU A 15 1.16 -11.99 14.09
C GLU A 15 0.54 -10.64 14.49
N GLU A 16 -0.76 -10.75 14.82
CA GLU A 16 -1.71 -9.79 15.39
C GLU A 16 -1.92 -8.45 14.68
N MET A 17 -2.86 -8.42 13.73
CA MET A 17 -4.10 -7.64 13.85
C MET A 17 -5.01 -7.89 12.63
N GLU A 18 -5.66 -9.05 12.54
CA GLU A 18 -6.65 -9.31 11.49
C GLU A 18 -7.89 -8.44 11.72
N THR A 19 -7.83 -7.18 11.28
CA THR A 19 -8.97 -6.27 11.23
C THR A 19 -9.41 -6.16 9.79
N VAL A 20 -10.10 -7.20 9.32
CA VAL A 20 -11.05 -7.04 8.22
C VAL A 20 -12.30 -6.47 8.88
N ILE A 21 -12.57 -5.18 8.68
CA ILE A 21 -13.87 -4.59 9.05
C ILE A 21 -14.76 -4.81 7.84
N PRO A 22 -15.54 -5.91 7.76
CA PRO A 22 -16.46 -6.07 6.64
C PRO A 22 -17.44 -4.91 6.65
N VAL A 23 -17.50 -4.21 5.53
CA VAL A 23 -18.47 -3.15 5.32
C VAL A 23 -19.11 -3.36 3.96
N ASP A 24 -20.42 -3.19 3.88
CA ASP A 24 -21.22 -3.40 2.66
C ASP A 24 -21.01 -2.30 1.58
N GLU A 25 -19.93 -1.52 1.70
CA GLU A 25 -19.61 -0.36 0.85
C GLU A 25 -18.14 -0.36 0.42
N PRO A 26 -17.80 0.21 -0.75
CA PRO A 26 -16.43 0.27 -1.24
C PRO A 26 -15.51 1.12 -0.34
N TYR A 27 -14.24 0.74 -0.25
CA TYR A 27 -13.22 1.48 0.50
C TYR A 27 -12.55 2.55 -0.35
N ASP A 28 -12.15 3.67 0.26
CA ASP A 28 -11.39 4.72 -0.43
C ASP A 28 -9.94 4.28 -0.70
N VAL A 29 -9.38 3.43 0.17
CA VAL A 29 -8.04 2.85 0.02
C VAL A 29 -7.98 1.40 0.49
N VAL A 30 -7.15 0.60 -0.18
CA VAL A 30 -6.72 -0.70 0.30
C VAL A 30 -5.22 -0.72 0.54
N VAL A 31 -4.84 -1.16 1.74
CA VAL A 31 -3.47 -1.19 2.19
C VAL A 31 -2.95 -2.63 2.21
N LEU A 32 -1.83 -2.86 1.52
CA LEU A 32 -1.14 -4.13 1.43
C LEU A 32 0.23 -4.03 2.13
N PRO A 33 0.35 -4.56 3.36
CA PRO A 33 1.62 -4.58 4.06
C PRO A 33 2.67 -5.46 3.39
N GLY A 34 3.91 -5.27 3.83
CA GLY A 34 5.05 -6.03 3.36
C GLY A 34 5.29 -7.35 4.07
N GLY A 35 6.55 -7.79 4.04
CA GLY A 35 6.98 -9.09 4.54
C GLY A 35 6.83 -10.17 3.47
N ASN A 36 7.87 -10.97 3.26
CA ASN A 36 7.95 -11.87 2.11
C ASN A 36 6.83 -12.92 2.10
N LEU A 37 6.61 -13.59 3.24
CA LEU A 37 5.53 -14.57 3.37
C LEU A 37 4.15 -13.89 3.30
N GLY A 38 4.03 -12.69 3.87
CA GLY A 38 2.80 -11.92 3.82
C GLY A 38 2.41 -11.54 2.40
N ALA A 39 3.33 -10.95 1.64
CA ALA A 39 3.12 -10.59 0.24
C ALA A 39 2.80 -11.80 -0.66
N GLN A 40 3.43 -12.97 -0.41
CA GLN A 40 3.09 -14.20 -1.12
C GLN A 40 1.64 -14.63 -0.84
N ASN A 41 1.25 -14.68 0.43
CA ASN A 41 -0.12 -15.02 0.82
C ASN A 41 -1.14 -14.00 0.26
N LEU A 42 -0.77 -12.72 0.19
CA LEU A 42 -1.60 -11.67 -0.42
C LEU A 42 -1.74 -11.87 -1.94
N SER A 43 -0.69 -12.26 -2.66
CA SER A 43 -0.77 -12.53 -4.11
C SER A 43 -1.73 -13.68 -4.47
N GLU A 44 -1.92 -14.60 -3.53
CA GLU A 44 -2.82 -15.74 -3.67
C GLU A 44 -4.26 -15.41 -3.22
N SER A 45 -4.47 -14.25 -2.58
CA SER A 45 -5.76 -13.85 -2.01
C SER A 45 -6.75 -13.37 -3.08
N ALA A 46 -7.97 -13.91 -3.03
CA ALA A 46 -9.08 -13.46 -3.86
C ALA A 46 -9.47 -12.00 -3.58
N ALA A 47 -9.33 -11.54 -2.33
CA ALA A 47 -9.68 -10.17 -1.94
C ALA A 47 -8.79 -9.12 -2.62
N VAL A 48 -7.50 -9.42 -2.80
CA VAL A 48 -6.56 -8.53 -3.52
C VAL A 48 -6.94 -8.42 -5.00
N LYS A 49 -7.29 -9.55 -5.64
CA LYS A 49 -7.73 -9.60 -7.04
C LYS A 49 -9.05 -8.88 -7.28
N GLU A 50 -10.00 -9.01 -6.35
CA GLU A 50 -11.27 -8.29 -6.42
C GLU A 50 -11.05 -6.78 -6.30
N GLN A 51 -10.13 -6.37 -5.42
CA GLN A 51 -9.81 -4.96 -5.20
C GLN A 51 -9.18 -4.27 -6.42
N GLU A 52 -8.30 -4.95 -7.17
CA GLU A 52 -7.72 -4.39 -8.40
C GLU A 52 -8.82 -3.91 -9.39
N ASN A 53 -10.00 -4.52 -9.35
CA ASN A 53 -11.13 -4.14 -10.21
C ASN A 53 -11.92 -2.93 -9.69
N GLN A 54 -11.72 -2.49 -8.45
CA GLN A 54 -12.59 -1.48 -7.81
C GLN A 54 -12.21 -0.01 -8.07
N LYS A 55 -11.20 0.30 -8.90
CA LYS A 55 -10.73 1.69 -9.19
C LYS A 55 -10.53 2.57 -7.93
N ALA A 56 -10.26 1.96 -6.79
CA ALA A 56 -9.90 2.65 -5.55
C ALA A 56 -8.38 2.76 -5.41
N LEU A 57 -7.91 3.61 -4.50
CA LEU A 57 -6.49 3.73 -4.21
C LEU A 57 -5.96 2.41 -3.65
N ILE A 58 -4.85 1.90 -4.19
CA ILE A 58 -4.12 0.77 -3.64
C ILE A 58 -2.79 1.29 -3.10
N ALA A 59 -2.53 1.04 -1.83
CA ALA A 59 -1.32 1.45 -1.14
C ALA A 59 -0.54 0.22 -0.67
N ALA A 60 0.68 0.01 -1.15
CA ALA A 60 1.46 -1.18 -0.83
C ALA A 60 2.88 -0.84 -0.37
N ILE A 61 3.43 -1.56 0.60
CA ILE A 61 4.75 -1.24 1.17
C ILE A 61 5.68 -2.45 1.19
N CYS A 62 6.98 -2.23 0.98
CA CYS A 62 8.02 -3.26 1.03
C CYS A 62 7.82 -4.35 -0.02
N ALA A 63 7.49 -5.58 0.40
CA ALA A 63 7.16 -6.68 -0.49
C ALA A 63 5.68 -6.65 -0.94
N GLY A 64 4.81 -5.87 -0.28
CA GLY A 64 3.39 -5.77 -0.59
C GLY A 64 3.06 -5.50 -2.06
N PRO A 65 3.81 -4.63 -2.78
CA PRO A 65 3.58 -4.39 -4.22
C PRO A 65 3.65 -5.67 -5.08
N THR A 66 4.41 -6.69 -4.67
CA THR A 66 4.48 -7.95 -5.45
C THR A 66 3.19 -8.78 -5.39
N ALA A 67 2.23 -8.41 -4.54
CA ALA A 67 0.91 -9.03 -4.50
C ALA A 67 -0.01 -8.56 -5.63
N LEU A 68 0.35 -7.45 -6.29
CA LEU A 68 -0.37 -6.89 -7.42
C LEU A 68 0.14 -7.58 -8.69
N LEU A 69 -0.70 -8.41 -9.30
CA LEU A 69 -0.34 -9.27 -10.42
C LEU A 69 -0.63 -8.61 -11.77
N ALA A 70 -1.57 -7.66 -11.82
CA ALA A 70 -2.13 -7.12 -13.06
C ALA A 70 -1.61 -5.73 -13.46
N HIS A 71 -0.79 -5.10 -12.62
CA HIS A 71 -0.35 -3.73 -12.83
C HIS A 71 1.16 -3.66 -13.10
N GLU A 72 1.57 -2.77 -14.00
CA GLU A 72 2.95 -2.33 -14.15
C GLU A 72 3.32 -1.50 -12.92
N VAL A 73 3.47 -2.18 -11.77
CA VAL A 73 3.56 -1.53 -10.47
C VAL A 73 4.95 -0.96 -10.32
N VAL A 74 5.00 0.37 -10.21
CA VAL A 74 6.22 1.03 -9.78
C VAL A 74 6.63 0.47 -8.43
N THR A 75 7.83 -0.10 -8.34
CA THR A 75 8.35 -0.65 -7.09
C THR A 75 9.54 0.15 -6.61
N THR A 76 9.68 0.23 -5.30
CA THR A 76 10.75 0.95 -4.61
C THR A 76 11.59 0.03 -3.72
N HIS A 77 11.29 -1.29 -3.73
CA HIS A 77 11.97 -2.30 -2.94
C HIS A 77 12.81 -3.24 -3.84
N GLN A 78 14.09 -3.43 -3.49
CA GLN A 78 15.04 -4.18 -4.33
C GLN A 78 14.62 -5.64 -4.57
N LEU A 79 14.07 -6.33 -3.57
CA LEU A 79 13.59 -7.72 -3.76
C LEU A 79 12.32 -7.79 -4.62
N ALA A 80 11.52 -6.72 -4.62
CA ALA A 80 10.36 -6.63 -5.50
C ALA A 80 10.82 -6.36 -6.94
N LYS A 81 11.82 -5.50 -7.13
CA LYS A 81 12.49 -5.28 -8.42
C LYS A 81 12.99 -6.60 -9.03
N ASP A 82 13.71 -7.43 -8.28
CA ASP A 82 14.25 -8.69 -8.83
C ASP A 82 13.15 -9.68 -9.24
N ARG A 83 11.99 -9.66 -8.55
CA ARG A 83 10.84 -10.50 -8.90
C ARG A 83 10.02 -9.93 -10.07
N MET A 84 9.92 -8.62 -10.18
CA MET A 84 9.03 -7.96 -11.15
C MET A 84 9.75 -7.62 -12.48
N VAL A 85 11.06 -7.32 -12.47
CA VAL A 85 11.90 -7.13 -13.67
C VAL A 85 11.94 -8.38 -14.57
N ASN A 86 11.83 -9.57 -13.99
CA ASN A 86 11.71 -10.82 -14.76
C ASN A 86 10.36 -10.95 -15.50
N GLY A 87 9.37 -10.12 -15.18
CA GLY A 87 8.04 -10.08 -15.79
C GLY A 87 7.88 -9.10 -16.96
N GLY A 88 8.89 -8.27 -17.27
CA GLY A 88 8.89 -7.40 -18.46
C GLY A 88 8.05 -6.11 -18.37
N HIS A 89 7.43 -5.87 -17.23
CA HIS A 89 6.78 -4.62 -16.86
C HIS A 89 7.65 -3.99 -15.77
N ASP A 90 7.91 -2.68 -15.78
CA ASP A 90 8.11 -1.82 -14.58
C ASP A 90 9.02 -0.62 -14.79
N THR A 91 8.59 0.49 -14.18
CA THR A 91 9.45 1.62 -13.82
C THR A 91 9.91 1.42 -12.38
N TYR A 92 11.22 1.51 -12.09
CA TYR A 92 11.75 1.44 -10.72
C TYR A 92 11.99 2.85 -10.19
N SER A 93 11.57 3.12 -8.96
CA SER A 93 11.83 4.39 -8.28
C SER A 93 12.64 4.16 -7.00
N GLU A 94 13.56 5.06 -6.69
CA GLU A 94 14.31 5.04 -5.43
C GLU A 94 13.69 5.91 -4.34
N ASN A 95 12.59 6.61 -4.66
CA ASN A 95 11.87 7.47 -3.74
C ASN A 95 11.32 6.67 -2.54
N CYS A 96 11.29 7.29 -1.36
CA CYS A 96 10.72 6.67 -0.16
C CYS A 96 9.24 6.28 -0.34
N VAL A 97 8.50 7.11 -1.07
CA VAL A 97 7.13 6.88 -1.51
C VAL A 97 7.03 7.27 -2.97
N GLU A 98 6.33 6.46 -3.75
CA GLU A 98 6.05 6.74 -5.15
C GLU A 98 4.55 6.57 -5.40
N LYS A 99 3.97 7.46 -6.21
CA LYS A 99 2.54 7.39 -6.54
C LYS A 99 2.36 7.53 -8.04
N ASP A 100 1.78 6.51 -8.65
CA ASP A 100 1.37 6.50 -10.05
C ASP A 100 -0.14 6.25 -10.15
N GLY A 101 -0.88 7.28 -10.54
CA GLY A 101 -2.34 7.24 -10.60
C GLY A 101 -2.99 6.83 -9.26
N LEU A 102 -3.57 5.63 -9.24
CA LEU A 102 -4.23 5.02 -8.08
C LEU A 102 -3.35 4.00 -7.32
N ILE A 103 -2.07 3.89 -7.68
CA ILE A 103 -1.12 3.02 -7.02
C ILE A 103 -0.15 3.88 -6.22
N LEU A 104 -0.01 3.60 -4.92
CA LEU A 104 0.92 4.26 -4.02
C LEU A 104 1.82 3.19 -3.40
N VAL A 105 3.12 3.30 -3.59
CA VAL A 105 4.08 2.32 -3.06
C VAL A 105 5.11 2.93 -2.13
N SER A 106 5.68 2.12 -1.25
CA SER A 106 6.79 2.53 -0.38
C SER A 106 7.77 1.39 -0.11
N ARG A 107 8.96 1.72 0.41
CA ARG A 107 10.13 0.85 0.43
C ARG A 107 10.14 -0.17 1.55
N GLY A 108 9.82 0.22 2.78
CA GLY A 108 10.16 -0.59 3.94
C GLY A 108 9.74 0.00 5.25
N PRO A 109 10.06 -0.67 6.38
CA PRO A 109 9.70 -0.19 7.72
C PRO A 109 10.18 1.24 7.99
N GLY A 110 11.35 1.62 7.47
CA GLY A 110 11.91 2.97 7.62
C GLY A 110 11.14 4.07 6.89
N THR A 111 10.29 3.72 5.92
CA THR A 111 9.49 4.67 5.13
C THR A 111 7.99 4.58 5.46
N SER A 112 7.61 3.80 6.48
CA SER A 112 6.20 3.58 6.85
C SER A 112 5.47 4.87 7.24
N PHE A 113 6.14 5.81 7.91
CA PHE A 113 5.51 7.08 8.28
C PHE A 113 5.26 7.96 7.05
N GLU A 114 6.24 8.06 6.15
CA GLU A 114 6.07 8.78 4.87
C GLU A 114 4.94 8.15 4.04
N PHE A 115 4.88 6.81 4.00
CA PHE A 115 3.84 6.05 3.33
C PHE A 115 2.44 6.36 3.86
N VAL A 116 2.24 6.28 5.19
CA VAL A 116 0.94 6.55 5.81
C VAL A 116 0.54 8.01 5.63
N LEU A 117 1.47 8.96 5.76
CA LEU A 117 1.19 10.38 5.54
C LEU A 117 0.81 10.67 4.08
N ALA A 118 1.42 9.96 3.11
CA ALA A 118 1.05 10.07 1.70
C ALA A 118 -0.35 9.51 1.42
N ILE A 119 -0.78 8.44 2.11
CA ILE A 119 -2.16 7.95 2.07
C ILE A 119 -3.12 9.00 2.63
N VAL A 120 -2.79 9.59 3.79
CA VAL A 120 -3.60 10.66 4.40
C VAL A 120 -3.73 11.85 3.46
N GLU A 121 -2.63 12.28 2.82
CA GLU A 121 -2.65 13.35 1.83
C GLU A 121 -3.54 13.01 0.63
N ALA A 122 -3.46 11.78 0.11
CA ALA A 122 -4.25 11.35 -1.04
C ALA A 122 -5.77 11.32 -0.75
N LEU A 123 -6.16 11.01 0.49
CA LEU A 123 -7.56 10.89 0.89
C LEU A 123 -8.17 12.17 1.45
N SER A 124 -7.36 12.96 2.16
CA SER A 124 -7.81 14.07 3.02
C SER A 124 -7.07 15.39 2.75
N GLY A 125 -6.10 15.40 1.84
CA GLY A 125 -5.36 16.59 1.46
C GLY A 125 -4.15 16.91 2.34
N LYS A 126 -3.28 17.79 1.82
CA LYS A 126 -1.99 18.18 2.42
C LYS A 126 -2.11 18.78 3.82
N GLU A 127 -3.16 19.55 4.05
CA GLU A 127 -3.38 20.20 5.34
C GLU A 127 -3.63 19.18 6.46
N VAL A 128 -4.48 18.19 6.21
CA VAL A 128 -4.76 17.12 7.18
C VAL A 128 -3.52 16.26 7.39
N ALA A 129 -2.77 15.94 6.34
CA ALA A 129 -1.51 15.21 6.46
C ALA A 129 -0.49 15.97 7.34
N ALA A 130 -0.38 17.30 7.20
CA ALA A 130 0.49 18.12 8.03
C ALA A 130 0.03 18.14 9.51
N GLN A 131 -1.28 18.24 9.76
CA GLN A 131 -1.86 18.16 11.11
C GLN A 131 -1.58 16.80 11.78
N VAL A 132 -1.67 15.70 11.03
CA VAL A 132 -1.34 14.35 11.51
C VAL A 132 0.16 14.19 11.72
N LYS A 133 1.02 14.78 10.86
CA LYS A 133 2.49 14.73 10.99
C LYS A 133 2.99 15.43 12.24
N ALA A 134 2.46 16.62 12.54
CA ALA A 134 2.97 17.50 13.60
C ALA A 134 3.18 16.82 14.98
N PRO A 135 2.23 16.03 15.53
CA PRO A 135 2.41 15.38 16.82
C PRO A 135 3.31 14.12 16.80
N LEU A 136 3.77 13.64 15.63
CA LEU A 136 4.52 12.39 15.51
C LEU A 136 6.03 12.54 15.83
N ILE A 137 6.53 13.77 15.99
CA ILE A 137 7.95 14.08 16.30
C ILE A 137 8.89 13.37 15.30
N LEU A 138 8.51 13.37 14.03
CA LEU A 138 9.34 12.83 12.96
C LEU A 138 10.51 13.78 12.69
N LYS A 139 11.63 13.22 12.24
CA LYS A 139 12.74 14.01 11.72
C LYS A 139 12.30 14.69 10.41
N ASP A 140 12.71 15.94 10.23
CA ASP A 140 12.51 16.68 8.98
C ASP A 140 13.39 16.15 7.84
#